data_AF-A0AAX0VGY5-F1
#
_entry.id   AF-A0AAX0VGY5-F1
#
_cell.length_a   1.000
_cell.length_b   1.000
_cell.length_c   1.000
_cell.angle_alpha   90.00
_cell.angle_beta   90.00
_cell.angle_gamma   90.00
#
_symmetry.space_group_name_H-M   'P 1'
#
loop_
_entity.id
_entity.type
_entity.pdbx_description
1 polymer ?
#
loop_
_entity_poly.entity_id
_entity_poly.type
_entity_poly.pdbx_seq_one_letter_code
_entity_poly.pdbx_strand_id
1 'polypeptide(L)' 'MKISDRVRAMRKELLLTQQQLADLAGVSDATVRQIERGTGKSTLKSVLSVMEVLGLELEVTG' A
#
# COMPACT_ATOMS: atom_id res chain seq x y z
N MET A 1 8.17 -7.84 10.22
CA MET A 1 7.04 -6.91 10.00
C MET A 1 6.33 -7.30 8.71
N LYS A 2 5.00 -7.31 8.65
CA LYS A 2 4.28 -7.60 7.40
C LYS A 2 4.21 -6.34 6.54
N ILE A 3 4.21 -6.49 5.21
CA ILE A 3 4.04 -5.37 4.27
C ILE A 3 2.78 -4.54 4.54
N SER A 4 1.68 -5.20 4.94
CA SER A 4 0.42 -4.55 5.30
C SER A 4 0.58 -3.52 6.42
N ASP A 5 1.40 -3.85 7.43
CA ASP A 5 1.65 -2.98 8.58
C ASP A 5 2.51 -1.79 8.17
N ARG A 6 3.51 -2.01 7.31
CA ARG A 6 4.40 -0.96 6.79
C ARG A 6 3.65 0.04 5.91
N VAL A 7 2.81 -0.45 5.00
CA VAL A 7 1.96 0.38 4.14
C VAL A 7 1.05 1.28 5.00
N ARG A 8 0.38 0.70 6.00
CA ARG A 8 -0.48 1.47 6.91
C ARG A 8 0.30 2.50 7.72
N ALA A 9 1.48 2.14 8.22
CA ALA A 9 2.32 3.03 9.00
C ALA A 9 2.77 4.24 8.16
N MET A 10 3.35 4.00 6.97
CA MET A 10 3.80 5.07 6.09
C MET A 10 2.66 5.99 5.65
N ARG A 11 1.48 5.43 5.31
CA ARG A 11 0.32 6.25 4.95
C ARG A 11 -0.04 7.23 6.07
N LYS A 12 -0.04 6.77 7.32
CA LYS A 12 -0.34 7.61 8.49
C LYS A 12 0.76 8.64 8.75
N GLU A 13 2.02 8.28 8.56
CA GLU A 13 3.17 9.19 8.67
C GLU A 13 3.06 10.34 7.66
N LEU A 14 2.61 10.03 6.44
CA LEU A 14 2.34 11.01 5.38
C LEU A 14 0.98 11.73 5.53
N LEU A 15 0.24 11.50 6.62
CA LEU A 15 -1.07 12.10 6.90
C LEU A 15 -2.14 11.88 5.81
N LEU A 16 -2.05 10.77 5.08
CA LEU A 16 -3.00 10.43 4.02
C LEU A 16 -4.17 9.60 4.55
N THR A 17 -5.38 9.87 4.07
CA THR A 17 -6.50 8.92 4.16
C THR A 17 -6.30 7.73 3.20
N GLN A 18 -7.06 6.65 3.40
CA GLN A 18 -7.01 5.49 2.48
C GLN A 18 -7.47 5.90 1.06
N GLN A 19 -8.49 6.75 0.96
CA GLN A 19 -8.98 7.28 -0.31
C GLN A 19 -7.90 8.11 -1.01
N GLN A 20 -7.24 9.04 -0.31
CA GLN A 20 -6.17 9.85 -0.91
C GLN A 20 -5.01 9.00 -1.41
N LEU A 21 -4.59 7.98 -0.65
CA LEU A 21 -3.56 7.04 -1.11
C LEU A 21 -4.04 6.28 -2.36
N ALA A 22 -5.30 5.86 -2.39
CA ALA A 22 -5.88 5.17 -3.54
C ALA A 22 -5.87 6.05 -4.80
N ASP A 23 -6.28 7.31 -4.66
CA ASP A 23 -6.31 8.29 -5.74
C ASP A 23 -4.90 8.55 -6.29
N LEU A 24 -3.92 8.75 -5.40
CA LEU A 24 -2.51 8.96 -5.78
C LEU A 24 -1.90 7.73 -6.46
N ALA A 25 -2.25 6.53 -6.01
CA ALA A 25 -1.73 5.28 -6.54
C ALA A 25 -2.49 4.78 -7.78
N GLY A 26 -3.56 5.47 -8.21
CA GLY A 26 -4.40 5.05 -9.33
C GLY A 26 -5.11 3.71 -9.10
N VAL A 27 -5.52 3.42 -7.86
CA VAL A 27 -6.24 2.20 -7.46
C VAL A 27 -7.54 2.54 -6.73
N SER A 28 -8.37 1.53 -6.44
CA SER A 28 -9.59 1.75 -5.64
C SER A 28 -9.27 1.84 -4.13
N ASP A 29 -10.07 2.58 -3.35
CA ASP A 29 -10.00 2.58 -1.88
C ASP A 29 -10.13 1.17 -1.29
N ALA A 30 -10.98 0.33 -1.89
CA ALA A 30 -11.11 -1.07 -1.51
C ALA A 30 -9.80 -1.86 -1.67
N THR A 31 -9.03 -1.56 -2.72
CA THR A 31 -7.69 -2.15 -2.94
C THR A 31 -6.72 -1.73 -1.83
N VAL A 32 -6.66 -0.45 -1.47
CA VAL A 32 -5.82 0.03 -0.35
C VAL A 32 -6.20 -0.65 0.97
N ARG A 33 -7.50 -0.77 1.26
CA ARG A 33 -7.98 -1.50 2.45
C ARG A 33 -7.57 -2.97 2.45
N GLN A 34 -7.63 -3.65 1.31
CA GLN A 34 -7.22 -5.06 1.18
C GLN A 34 -5.72 -5.25 1.42
N ILE A 35 -4.90 -4.33 0.92
CA ILE A 35 -3.45 -4.30 1.14
C ILE A 35 -3.14 -4.10 2.63
N GLU A 36 -3.72 -3.09 3.27
CA GLU A 36 -3.50 -2.81 4.69
C GLU A 36 -4.05 -3.90 5.63
N ARG A 37 -5.01 -4.72 5.17
CA ARG A 37 -5.50 -5.88 5.90
C ARG A 37 -4.67 -7.14 5.65
N GLY A 38 -3.77 -7.13 4.67
CA GLY A 38 -2.94 -8.28 4.31
C GLY A 38 -3.75 -9.47 3.78
N THR A 39 -4.85 -9.24 3.08
CA THR A 39 -5.76 -10.32 2.63
C THR A 39 -5.23 -11.16 1.47
N GLY A 40 -4.15 -10.75 0.82
CA GLY A 40 -3.56 -11.45 -0.34
C GLY A 40 -4.38 -11.38 -1.63
N LYS A 41 -5.50 -10.65 -1.65
CA LYS A 41 -6.40 -10.54 -2.81
C LYS A 41 -5.98 -9.46 -3.82
N SER A 42 -5.07 -8.57 -3.44
CA SER A 42 -4.58 -7.49 -4.30
C SER A 42 -3.48 -8.00 -5.22
N THR A 43 -3.45 -7.52 -6.46
CA THR A 43 -2.39 -7.87 -7.40
C THR A 43 -1.04 -7.29 -6.98
N LEU A 44 0.07 -7.91 -7.39
CA LEU A 44 1.41 -7.37 -7.16
C LEU A 44 1.54 -5.95 -7.75
N LYS A 45 0.99 -5.71 -8.94
CA LYS A 45 0.98 -4.37 -9.57
C LYS A 45 0.33 -3.33 -8.66
N SER A 46 -0.84 -3.62 -8.09
CA SER A 46 -1.53 -2.69 -7.18
C SER A 46 -0.73 -2.43 -5.90
N VAL A 47 -0.05 -3.46 -5.38
CA VAL A 47 0.83 -3.30 -4.21
C VAL A 47 2.00 -2.39 -4.54
N LEU A 48 2.66 -2.61 -5.69
CA LEU A 48 3.79 -1.79 -6.13
C LEU A 48 3.38 -0.32 -6.37
N SER A 49 2.24 -0.05 -7.01
CA SER A 49 1.73 1.32 -7.20
C SER A 49 1.48 2.04 -5.88
N VAL A 50 0.97 1.33 -4.87
CA VAL A 50 0.80 1.90 -3.52
C VAL A 50 2.15 2.13 -2.84
N MET A 51 3.11 1.22 -3.00
CA MET A 51 4.46 1.37 -2.43
C MET A 51 5.20 2.56 -3.03
N GLU A 52 5.07 2.79 -4.35
CA GLU A 52 5.67 3.92 -5.06
C GLU A 52 5.24 5.26 -4.47
N VAL A 53 3.92 5.46 -4.26
CA VAL A 53 3.39 6.68 -3.62
C VAL A 53 3.91 6.87 -2.19
N LEU A 54 4.14 5.77 -1.47
CA LEU A 54 4.62 5.79 -0.08
C LEU A 54 6.15 5.88 0.03
N GLY A 55 6.89 5.91 -1.10
CA GLY A 55 8.36 5.87 -1.11
C GLY A 55 8.93 4.58 -0.52
N LEU A 56 8.21 3.47 -0.68
CA LEU A 56 8.62 2.14 -0.20
C LEU A 56 9.26 1.33 -1.33
N GLU A 57 10.40 0.71 -1.04
CA GLU A 57 11.09 -0.18 -1.96
C GLU A 57 10.84 -1.65 -1.61
N LEU A 58 10.79 -2.51 -2.64
CA LEU A 58 10.71 -3.96 -2.49
C LEU A 58 12.10 -4.56 -2.55
N GLU A 59 12.54 -5.20 -1.47
CA GLU A 59 13.77 -5.97 -1.44
C GLU A 59 13.45 -7.47 -1.59
N VAL A 60 14.10 -8.14 -2.55
CA VAL A 60 14.00 -9.59 -2.74
C VAL A 60 15.23 -10.23 -2.12
N THR A 61 15.00 -11.02 -1.06
CA THR A 61 16.05 -11.80 -0.39
C THR A 61 15.94 -13.26 -0.79
N GLY A 62 17.08 -13.89 -1.07
CA GLY A 62 17.23 -15.31 -1.43
C GLY A 62 17.87 -16.12 -0.32
#